data_AF-A0A533S2I4-F1
#
_entry.id   AF-A0A533S2I4-F1
#
_cell.length_a   1.000
_cell.length_b   1.000
_cell.length_c   1.000
_cell.angle_alpha   90.00
_cell.angle_beta   90.00
_cell.angle_gamma   90.00
#
_symmetry.space_group_name_H-M   'P 1'
#
loop_
_entity.id
_entity.type
_entity.pdbx_description
1 polymer ?
#
loop_
_entity_poly.entity_id
_entity_poly.type
_entity_poly.pdbx_seq_one_letter_code
_entity_poly.pdbx_strand_id
1 'polypeptide(L)'
;MSLRSFRMASWLGWKIESNWTDPFLFAIYSIIKPLAGAAILVVMYSVVTGGNFADPLFPYIYLGNAFYMYVGAVMTGVSWAVLDDREHYKTLKYIYVAPVAIPFYLMGRGVARFITGTFAVVITIAAGVLFLHVPIDLSQVNWPLFVVSLLLGVV
;
A
#
# COMPACT_ATOMS: atom_id res chain seq x y z
N MET A 1 8.57 26.70 -4.61
CA MET A 1 8.06 26.59 -3.22
C MET A 1 7.29 25.29 -3.00
N SER A 2 6.33 24.96 -3.89
CA SER A 2 5.55 23.71 -3.87
C SER A 2 6.36 22.41 -3.87
N LEU A 3 7.38 22.28 -4.73
CA LEU A 3 8.18 21.04 -4.84
C LEU A 3 8.99 20.73 -3.58
N ARG A 4 9.53 21.78 -2.92
CA ARG A 4 10.25 21.63 -1.65
C ARG A 4 9.30 21.20 -0.54
N SER A 5 8.13 21.82 -0.46
CA SER A 5 7.09 21.43 0.50
C SER A 5 6.63 19.99 0.28
N PHE A 6 6.40 19.57 -0.97
CA PHE A 6 6.05 18.20 -1.32
C PHE A 6 7.14 17.21 -0.88
N ARG A 7 8.39 17.44 -1.27
CA ARG A 7 9.53 16.56 -0.90
C ARG A 7 9.69 16.43 0.61
N MET A 8 9.59 17.54 1.35
CA MET A 8 9.69 17.53 2.81
C MET A 8 8.50 16.82 3.47
N ALA A 9 7.29 17.02 2.96
CA ALA A 9 6.10 16.32 3.44
C ALA A 9 6.16 14.81 3.19
N SER A 10 6.68 14.38 2.03
CA SER A 10 6.93 12.97 1.73
C SER A 10 7.99 12.36 2.62
N TRP A 11 9.08 13.09 2.88
CA TRP A 11 10.11 12.63 3.83
C TRP A 11 9.57 12.49 5.25
N LEU A 12 8.79 13.49 5.70
CA LEU A 12 8.11 13.44 7.00
C LEU A 12 7.12 12.26 7.07
N GLY A 13 6.35 12.04 6.00
CA GLY A 13 5.48 10.87 5.84
C GLY A 13 6.24 9.56 6.03
N TRP A 14 7.37 9.41 5.33
CA TRP A 14 8.20 8.22 5.43
C TRP A 14 8.72 7.99 6.85
N LYS A 15 9.17 9.05 7.51
CA LYS A 15 9.68 8.98 8.88
C LYS A 15 8.61 8.59 9.90
N ILE A 16 7.40 9.13 9.76
CA ILE A 16 6.26 8.78 10.60
C ILE A 16 5.81 7.34 10.35
N GLU A 17 5.73 6.92 9.08
CA GLU A 17 5.31 5.56 8.72
C GLU A 17 6.31 4.49 9.14
N SER A 18 7.61 4.78 9.03
CA SER A 18 8.67 3.92 9.56
C SER A 18 8.76 3.96 11.08
N ASN A 19 7.96 4.80 11.74
CA ASN A 19 7.98 5.04 13.19
C ASN A 19 9.39 5.34 13.73
N TRP A 20 10.26 5.94 12.89
CA TRP A 20 11.68 6.14 13.19
C TRP A 20 12.42 4.88 13.68
N THR A 21 11.95 3.70 13.27
CA THR A 21 12.45 2.40 13.74
C THR A 21 13.77 2.04 13.08
N ASP A 22 14.49 1.07 13.66
CA ASP A 22 15.59 0.38 12.98
C ASP A 22 15.13 -0.15 11.60
N PRO A 23 15.86 0.15 10.51
CA PRO A 23 15.51 -0.28 9.16
C PRO A 23 15.28 -1.79 9.03
N PHE A 24 15.98 -2.61 9.80
CA PHE A 24 15.85 -4.06 9.74
C PHE A 24 14.52 -4.55 10.31
N LEU A 25 14.12 -4.03 11.48
CA LEU A 25 12.82 -4.35 12.09
C LEU A 25 11.67 -3.88 11.19
N PHE A 26 11.79 -2.66 10.65
CA PHE A 26 10.80 -2.14 9.70
C PHE A 26 10.65 -3.02 8.46
N ALA A 27 11.77 -3.51 7.90
CA ALA A 27 11.76 -4.42 6.76
C ALA A 27 11.11 -5.77 7.09
N ILE A 28 11.41 -6.35 8.25
CA ILE A 28 10.78 -7.60 8.69
C ILE A 28 9.27 -7.43 8.82
N TYR A 29 8.81 -6.39 9.51
CA TYR A 29 7.38 -6.16 9.71
C TYR A 29 6.65 -5.85 8.40
N SER A 30 7.27 -5.10 7.48
CA SER A 30 6.68 -4.78 6.18
C SER A 30 6.57 -5.99 5.27
N ILE A 31 7.39 -7.02 5.47
CA ILE A 31 7.30 -8.31 4.76
C ILE A 31 6.31 -9.26 5.44
N ILE A 32 6.42 -9.46 6.77
CA ILE A 32 5.61 -10.44 7.50
C ILE A 32 4.13 -10.08 7.47
N LYS A 33 3.78 -8.80 7.65
CA LYS A 33 2.38 -8.37 7.73
C LYS A 33 1.55 -8.72 6.47
N PRO A 34 1.96 -8.35 5.24
CA PRO A 34 1.21 -8.72 4.04
C PRO A 34 1.25 -10.23 3.75
N LEU A 35 2.35 -10.92 4.06
CA LEU A 35 2.43 -12.38 3.92
C LEU A 35 1.47 -13.10 4.87
N ALA A 36 1.37 -12.67 6.12
CA ALA A 36 0.42 -13.22 7.08
C ALA A 36 -1.02 -12.99 6.62
N GLY A 37 -1.34 -11.79 6.12
CA GLY A 37 -2.66 -11.50 5.54
C GLY A 37 -3.00 -12.42 4.36
N ALA A 38 -2.05 -12.62 3.45
CA ALA A 38 -2.21 -13.53 2.32
C ALA A 38 -2.32 -14.99 2.76
N ALA A 39 -1.54 -15.42 3.75
CA ALA A 39 -1.58 -16.77 4.30
C ALA A 39 -2.95 -17.11 4.90
N ILE A 40 -3.60 -16.16 5.59
CA ILE A 40 -4.97 -16.32 6.09
C ILE A 40 -5.92 -16.64 4.94
N LEU A 41 -5.83 -15.91 3.83
CA LEU A 41 -6.67 -16.13 2.65
C LEU A 41 -6.41 -17.50 2.03
N VAL A 42 -5.13 -17.90 1.91
CA VAL A 42 -4.74 -19.20 1.35
C VAL A 42 -5.27 -20.36 2.20
N VAL A 43 -5.13 -20.26 3.52
CA VAL A 43 -5.66 -21.25 4.47
C VAL A 43 -7.19 -21.31 4.39
N MET A 44 -7.85 -20.15 4.34
CA MET A 44 -9.30 -20.10 4.21
C MET A 44 -9.77 -20.77 2.91
N TYR A 45 -9.11 -20.46 1.79
CA TYR A 45 -9.43 -21.06 0.50
C TYR A 45 -9.18 -22.57 0.47
N SER A 46 -8.07 -23.03 1.07
CA SER A 46 -7.72 -24.45 1.11
C SER A 46 -8.74 -25.26 1.90
N VAL A 47 -9.23 -24.73 3.03
CA VAL A 47 -10.26 -25.39 3.85
C VAL A 47 -11.59 -25.48 3.09
N VAL A 48 -11.98 -24.42 2.38
CA VAL A 48 -13.26 -24.36 1.65
C VAL A 48 -13.27 -25.27 0.41
N THR A 49 -12.15 -25.33 -0.33
CA THR A 49 -12.05 -26.08 -1.59
C THR A 49 -11.45 -27.47 -1.44
N GLY A 50 -11.08 -27.88 -0.22
CA GLY A 50 -10.35 -29.12 0.02
C GLY A 50 -8.93 -29.11 -0.57
N GLY A 51 -8.33 -27.93 -0.75
CA GLY A 51 -6.97 -27.76 -1.29
C GLY A 51 -6.89 -27.72 -2.82
N ASN A 52 -7.98 -27.45 -3.52
CA ASN A 52 -7.97 -27.36 -4.98
C ASN A 52 -7.47 -25.98 -5.47
N PHE A 53 -6.15 -25.79 -5.46
CA PHE A 53 -5.51 -24.56 -5.98
C PHE A 53 -5.40 -24.51 -7.51
N ALA A 54 -5.80 -25.57 -8.21
CA ALA A 54 -5.79 -25.61 -9.68
C ALA A 54 -7.00 -24.88 -10.29
N ASP A 55 -8.02 -24.59 -9.48
CA ASP A 55 -9.19 -23.84 -9.93
C ASP A 55 -8.80 -22.40 -10.28
N PRO A 56 -9.20 -21.88 -11.46
CA PRO A 56 -8.96 -20.50 -11.87
C PRO A 56 -9.42 -19.45 -10.85
N LEU A 57 -10.38 -19.76 -9.98
CA LEU A 57 -10.85 -18.88 -8.91
C LEU A 57 -9.74 -18.48 -7.92
N PHE A 58 -8.77 -19.36 -7.67
CA PHE A 58 -7.70 -19.09 -6.71
C PHE A 58 -6.82 -17.90 -7.14
N PRO A 59 -6.23 -17.87 -8.36
CA PRO A 59 -5.52 -16.71 -8.89
C PRO A 59 -6.33 -15.41 -8.82
N TYR A 60 -7.63 -15.45 -9.16
CA TYR A 60 -8.48 -14.27 -9.15
C TYR A 60 -8.64 -13.68 -7.75
N ILE A 61 -8.96 -14.50 -6.75
CA ILE A 61 -9.14 -14.05 -5.38
C ILE A 61 -7.81 -13.59 -4.78
N TYR A 62 -6.72 -14.32 -5.06
CA TYR A 62 -5.39 -14.00 -4.54
C TYR A 62 -4.87 -12.67 -5.09
N LEU A 63 -4.91 -12.48 -6.42
CA LEU A 63 -4.50 -11.22 -7.05
C LEU A 63 -5.43 -10.07 -6.65
N GLY A 64 -6.74 -10.32 -6.57
CA GLY A 64 -7.71 -9.34 -6.07
C GLY A 64 -7.37 -8.86 -4.66
N ASN A 65 -7.04 -9.77 -3.75
CA ASN A 65 -6.60 -9.42 -2.40
C ASN A 65 -5.28 -8.62 -2.40
N ALA A 66 -4.32 -9.04 -3.24
CA ALA A 66 -3.05 -8.34 -3.39
C ALA A 66 -3.26 -6.87 -3.78
N PHE A 67 -4.08 -6.60 -4.80
CA PHE A 67 -4.39 -5.24 -5.23
C PHE A 67 -5.29 -4.48 -4.26
N TYR A 68 -6.20 -5.16 -3.55
CA TYR A 68 -7.06 -4.51 -2.56
C TYR A 68 -6.27 -3.84 -1.42
N MET A 69 -5.05 -4.30 -1.13
CA MET A 69 -4.16 -3.62 -0.19
C MET A 69 -3.84 -2.17 -0.59
N TYR A 70 -3.81 -1.84 -1.90
CA TYR A 70 -3.64 -0.45 -2.34
C TYR A 70 -4.80 0.44 -1.90
N VAL A 71 -6.04 -0.05 -2.01
CA VAL A 71 -7.23 0.70 -1.61
C VAL A 71 -7.12 1.08 -0.13
N GLY A 72 -6.77 0.09 0.71
CA GLY A 72 -6.51 0.33 2.12
C GLY A 72 -5.40 1.37 2.34
N ALA A 73 -4.24 1.20 1.69
CA ALA A 73 -3.09 2.08 1.87
C ALA A 73 -3.37 3.54 1.42
N VAL A 74 -4.03 3.74 0.27
CA VAL A 74 -4.31 5.07 -0.30
C VAL A 74 -5.41 5.78 0.48
N MET A 75 -6.54 5.11 0.74
CA MET A 75 -7.66 5.72 1.47
C MET A 75 -7.27 6.08 2.91
N THR A 76 -6.54 5.19 3.58
CA THR A 76 -6.10 5.45 4.95
C THR A 76 -4.99 6.49 4.99
N GLY A 77 -4.04 6.48 4.05
CA GLY A 77 -2.86 7.34 4.12
C GLY A 77 -3.18 8.83 4.21
N VAL A 78 -4.04 9.35 3.33
CA VAL A 78 -4.39 10.78 3.32
C VAL A 78 -5.32 11.13 4.50
N SER A 79 -6.31 10.28 4.76
CA SER A 79 -7.29 10.52 5.83
C SER A 79 -6.64 10.54 7.22
N TRP A 80 -5.76 9.58 7.49
CA TRP A 80 -5.01 9.50 8.75
C TRP A 80 -3.99 10.63 8.87
N ALA A 81 -3.39 11.09 7.79
CA ALA A 81 -2.48 12.25 7.86
C ALA A 81 -3.19 13.50 8.40
N VAL A 82 -4.45 13.74 7.98
CA VAL A 82 -5.25 14.85 8.51
C VAL A 82 -5.59 14.63 9.99
N LEU A 83 -5.96 13.41 10.37
CA LEU A 83 -6.33 13.09 11.75
C LEU A 83 -5.14 13.19 12.70
N ASP A 84 -3.98 12.65 12.32
CA ASP A 84 -2.73 12.73 13.08
C ASP A 84 -2.30 14.18 13.30
N ASP A 85 -2.36 15.01 12.25
CA ASP A 85 -1.98 16.42 12.35
C ASP A 85 -2.98 17.23 13.21
N ARG A 86 -4.23 16.77 13.33
CA ARG A 86 -5.28 17.38 14.17
C ARG A 86 -5.21 16.96 15.63
N GLU A 87 -5.18 15.66 15.88
CA GLU A 87 -5.41 15.09 17.21
C GLU A 87 -4.12 14.69 17.90
N HIS A 88 -3.23 13.99 17.19
CA HIS A 88 -2.03 13.42 17.77
C HIS A 88 -0.91 14.46 17.90
N TYR A 89 -0.52 15.08 16.78
CA TYR A 89 0.57 16.07 16.75
C TYR A 89 0.08 17.51 16.98
N LYS A 90 -1.22 17.78 16.76
CA LYS A 90 -1.84 19.12 16.92
C LYS A 90 -1.11 20.22 16.13
N THR A 91 -0.44 19.85 15.05
CA THR A 91 0.38 20.74 14.22
C THR A 91 -0.45 21.46 13.15
N LEU A 92 -1.70 21.05 12.92
CA LEU A 92 -2.55 21.59 11.84
C LEU A 92 -2.65 23.13 11.86
N LYS A 93 -2.74 23.75 13.04
CA LYS A 93 -2.81 25.22 13.18
C LYS A 93 -1.54 25.90 12.65
N TYR A 94 -0.37 25.33 12.93
CA TYR A 94 0.91 25.87 12.46
C TYR A 94 1.06 25.69 10.94
N ILE A 95 0.60 24.56 10.39
CA ILE A 95 0.62 24.30 8.95
C ILE A 95 -0.26 25.30 8.20
N TYR A 96 -1.41 25.69 8.78
CA TYR A 96 -2.34 26.64 8.16
C TYR A 96 -1.79 28.08 8.10
N VAL A 97 -0.99 28.48 9.08
CA VAL A 97 -0.35 29.83 9.13
C VAL A 97 0.94 29.86 8.30
N ALA A 98 1.57 28.71 8.06
CA ALA A 98 2.75 28.60 7.22
C ALA A 98 2.39 28.83 5.73
N PRO A 99 3.32 29.36 4.92
CA PRO A 99 3.10 29.53 3.48
C PRO A 99 3.28 28.19 2.74
N VAL A 100 2.42 27.22 3.04
CA VAL A 100 2.42 25.86 2.47
C VAL A 100 1.07 25.59 1.83
N ALA A 101 1.08 25.14 0.58
CA ALA A 101 -0.15 24.68 -0.08
C ALA A 101 -0.58 23.32 0.50
N ILE A 102 -1.69 23.31 1.26
CA ILE A 102 -2.22 22.12 1.95
C ILE A 102 -2.42 20.91 1.01
N PRO A 103 -2.95 21.05 -0.23
CA PRO A 103 -3.10 19.89 -1.12
C PRO A 103 -1.78 19.20 -1.44
N PHE A 104 -0.71 19.96 -1.70
CA PHE A 104 0.62 19.41 -1.97
C PHE A 104 1.24 18.76 -0.72
N TYR A 105 0.96 19.30 0.46
CA TYR A 105 1.42 18.71 1.72
C TYR A 105 0.73 17.35 1.96
N LEU A 106 -0.61 17.28 1.83
CA LEU A 106 -1.37 16.04 2.01
C LEU A 106 -1.01 14.99 0.96
N MET A 107 -0.84 15.40 -0.30
CA MET A 107 -0.35 14.53 -1.36
C MET A 107 1.02 13.96 -0.98
N GLY A 108 1.93 14.80 -0.49
CA GLY A 108 3.24 14.37 0.00
C GLY A 108 3.15 13.36 1.15
N ARG A 109 2.25 13.58 2.13
CA ARG A 109 2.01 12.65 3.25
C ARG A 109 1.47 11.29 2.77
N GLY A 110 0.65 11.27 1.72
CA GLY A 110 0.12 10.05 1.11
C GLY A 110 1.17 9.20 0.37
N VAL A 111 2.24 9.80 -0.15
CA VAL A 111 3.30 9.09 -0.90
C VAL A 111 3.93 7.96 -0.08
N ALA A 112 4.17 8.20 1.22
CA ALA A 112 4.81 7.19 2.06
C ALA A 112 3.96 5.92 2.18
N ARG A 113 2.65 6.08 2.38
CA ARG A 113 1.68 4.97 2.45
C ARG A 113 1.50 4.29 1.10
N PHE A 114 1.54 5.04 0.00
CA PHE A 114 1.52 4.46 -1.34
C PHE A 114 2.75 3.58 -1.60
N ILE A 115 3.95 4.03 -1.21
CA ILE A 115 5.18 3.25 -1.35
C ILE A 115 5.14 1.98 -0.50
N THR A 116 4.73 2.07 0.77
CA THR A 116 4.64 0.88 1.64
C THR A 116 3.55 -0.08 1.16
N GLY A 117 2.43 0.42 0.66
CA GLY A 117 1.40 -0.37 -0.01
C GLY A 117 1.92 -1.07 -1.27
N THR A 118 2.70 -0.37 -2.09
CA THR A 118 3.35 -0.94 -3.28
C THR A 118 4.25 -2.11 -2.92
N PHE A 119 5.10 -1.95 -1.89
CA PHE A 119 5.94 -3.03 -1.40
C PHE A 119 5.11 -4.22 -0.92
N ALA A 120 4.04 -3.97 -0.16
CA ALA A 120 3.15 -5.03 0.31
C ALA A 120 2.54 -5.84 -0.85
N VAL A 121 2.00 -5.16 -1.87
CA VAL A 121 1.42 -5.82 -3.05
C VAL A 121 2.46 -6.65 -3.79
N VAL A 122 3.63 -6.08 -4.04
CA VAL A 122 4.73 -6.77 -4.74
C VAL A 122 5.17 -8.01 -3.98
N ILE A 123 5.35 -7.90 -2.65
CA ILE A 123 5.74 -9.02 -1.79
C ILE A 123 4.68 -10.13 -1.83
N THR A 124 3.39 -9.77 -1.75
CA THR A 124 2.31 -10.74 -1.82
C THR A 124 2.26 -11.45 -3.18
N ILE A 125 2.33 -10.71 -4.29
CA ILE A 125 2.35 -11.32 -5.63
C ILE A 125 3.57 -12.25 -5.77
N ALA A 126 4.76 -11.79 -5.36
CA ALA A 126 5.98 -12.59 -5.41
C ALA A 126 5.86 -13.88 -4.59
N ALA A 127 5.26 -13.82 -3.40
CA ALA A 127 5.03 -15.00 -2.59
C ALA A 127 4.00 -15.96 -3.22
N GLY A 128 2.94 -15.45 -3.84
CA GLY A 128 1.98 -16.27 -4.57
C GLY A 128 2.62 -17.03 -5.74
N VAL A 129 3.48 -16.37 -6.51
CA VAL A 129 4.21 -17.00 -7.61
C VAL A 129 5.20 -18.05 -7.09
N LEU A 130 5.99 -17.72 -6.06
CA LEU A 130 7.05 -18.59 -5.56
C LEU A 130 6.55 -19.81 -4.76
N PHE A 131 5.57 -19.62 -3.87
CA PHE A 131 5.12 -20.68 -2.96
C PHE A 131 3.91 -21.44 -3.49
N LEU A 132 3.01 -20.76 -4.23
CA LEU A 132 1.71 -21.31 -4.62
C LEU A 132 1.62 -21.57 -6.13
N HIS A 133 2.69 -21.30 -6.88
CA HIS A 133 2.78 -21.49 -8.33
C HIS A 133 1.58 -20.90 -9.08
N VAL A 134 1.10 -19.74 -8.63
CA VAL A 134 -0.03 -19.05 -9.25
C VAL A 134 0.29 -18.81 -10.73
N PRO A 135 -0.51 -19.33 -11.68
CA PRO A 135 -0.29 -19.10 -13.10
C PRO A 135 -0.55 -17.62 -13.42
N ILE A 136 0.53 -16.85 -13.61
CA ILE A 136 0.45 -15.44 -14.03
C ILE A 136 0.99 -15.34 -15.45
N ASP A 137 0.07 -15.23 -16.41
CA ASP A 137 0.41 -14.92 -17.79
C ASP A 137 0.52 -13.41 -17.99
N LEU A 138 1.75 -12.88 -17.85
CA LEU A 138 2.06 -11.45 -18.05
C LEU A 138 1.79 -10.96 -19.49
N SER A 139 1.67 -11.88 -20.44
CA SER A 139 1.37 -11.60 -21.86
C SER A 139 -0.10 -11.31 -22.13
N GLN A 140 -1.01 -11.81 -21.27
CA GLN A 140 -2.45 -11.56 -21.40
C GLN A 140 -2.88 -10.25 -20.71
N VAL A 141 -1.96 -9.62 -19.96
CA VAL A 141 -2.25 -8.39 -19.22
C VAL A 141 -2.37 -7.21 -20.18
N ASN A 142 -3.52 -6.53 -20.12
CA ASN A 142 -3.71 -5.25 -20.80
C ASN A 142 -3.01 -4.13 -20.00
N TRP A 143 -1.71 -3.97 -20.23
CA TRP A 143 -0.88 -2.95 -19.58
C TRP A 143 -1.42 -1.52 -19.69
N PRO A 144 -1.94 -1.07 -20.85
CA PRO A 144 -2.59 0.24 -20.95
C PRO A 144 -3.74 0.42 -19.96
N LEU A 145 -4.66 -0.56 -19.91
CA LEU A 145 -5.82 -0.49 -19.01
C LEU A 145 -5.39 -0.55 -17.55
N PHE A 146 -4.39 -1.36 -17.22
CA PHE A 146 -3.82 -1.45 -15.88
C PHE A 146 -3.23 -0.11 -15.40
N VAL A 147 -2.45 0.57 -16.25
CA VAL A 147 -1.84 1.85 -15.89
C VAL A 147 -2.92 2.93 -15.72
N VAL A 148 -3.91 2.97 -16.61
CA VAL A 148 -5.02 3.94 -16.51
C VAL A 148 -5.85 3.71 -15.26
N SER A 149 -6.21 2.46 -14.95
CA SER A 149 -6.99 2.14 -13.74
C SER A 149 -6.21 2.43 -12.46
N LEU A 150 -4.90 2.17 -12.44
CA LEU A 150 -4.05 2.49 -11.31
C LEU A 150 -3.95 4.01 -11.08
N LEU A 151 -3.78 4.80 -12.16
CA LEU A 151 -3.74 6.26 -12.04
C LEU A 151 -5.10 6.83 -11.59
N LEU A 152 -6.20 6.35 -12.15
CA LEU A 152 -7.55 6.75 -11.73
C LEU A 152 -7.86 6.36 -10.29
N GLY A 153 -7.31 5.26 -9.78
CA GLY A 153 -7.48 4.85 -8.39
C GLY A 153 -6.63 5.65 -7.39
N VAL A 154 -5.58 6.33 -7.85
CA VAL A 154 -4.64 7.10 -7.00
C VAL A 154 -5.01 8.59 -6.93
N VAL A 155 -5.67 9.12 -7.97
CA VAL A 155 -6.09 10.54 -8.08
C VAL A 155 -7.47 10.74 -7.45
#